data_AF-A0A416HF55-F1
#
_entry.id   AF-A0A416HF55-F1
#
_cell.length_a   1.000
_cell.length_b   1.000
_cell.length_c   1.000
_cell.angle_alpha   90.00
_cell.angle_beta   90.00
_cell.angle_gamma   90.00
#
_symmetry.space_group_name_H-M   'P 1'
#
loop_
_entity.id
_entity.type
_entity.pdbx_description
1 polymer ?
#
loop_
_entity_poly.entity_id
_entity_poly.type
_entity_poly.pdbx_seq_one_letter_code
_entity_poly.pdbx_strand_id
1 'polypeptide(L)'
;MEELFTFLTEYTEFFEKMEDTQQEKLELLLSGDLKKIEQSIMVQQAMDKQLENKEKARLTLFQDHGLEGKTFRDILLLQPESGKGPETPRCRQEWMQLYDRLKKAIDNIRYYNKKSQEIARSELIKTGADMGAVDPSSGVYHPDYGGRQNRFVRKI
;
A
#
# COMPACT_ATOMS: atom_id res chain seq x y z
N MET A 1 1.30 -2.13 -23.90
CA MET A 1 2.17 -1.18 -23.16
C MET A 1 1.42 0.02 -22.60
N GLU A 2 0.59 0.72 -23.39
CA GLU A 2 -0.27 1.78 -22.85
C GLU A 2 -1.25 1.30 -21.78
N GLU A 3 -1.91 0.16 -22.01
CA GLU A 3 -2.80 -0.45 -21.01
C GLU A 3 -2.10 -0.70 -19.67
N LEU A 4 -0.86 -1.22 -19.71
CA LEU A 4 -0.04 -1.44 -18.53
C LEU A 4 0.30 -0.13 -17.81
N PHE A 5 0.63 0.92 -18.55
CA PHE A 5 0.89 2.24 -17.98
C PHE A 5 -0.36 2.84 -17.34
N THR A 6 -1.50 2.79 -18.02
CA THR A 6 -2.79 3.27 -17.49
C THR A 6 -3.16 2.52 -16.21
N PHE A 7 -3.07 1.19 -16.22
CA PHE A 7 -3.33 0.38 -15.03
C PHE A 7 -2.39 0.77 -13.88
N LEU A 8 -1.09 0.90 -14.13
CA LEU A 8 -0.12 1.26 -13.09
C LEU A 8 -0.33 2.70 -12.59
N THR A 9 -0.90 3.58 -13.40
CA THR A 9 -1.32 4.92 -12.99
C THR A 9 -2.47 4.82 -11.99
N GLU A 10 -3.55 4.14 -12.32
CA GLU A 10 -4.68 3.91 -11.40
C GLU A 10 -4.29 3.12 -10.15
N TYR A 11 -3.32 2.23 -10.28
CA TYR A 11 -2.75 1.49 -9.16
C TYR A 11 -2.01 2.46 -8.25
N THR A 12 -1.18 3.35 -8.80
CA THR A 12 -0.43 4.35 -8.03
C THR A 12 -1.35 5.35 -7.32
N GLU A 13 -2.36 5.87 -8.01
CA GLU A 13 -3.35 6.79 -7.43
C GLU A 13 -4.13 6.13 -6.27
N PHE A 14 -4.38 4.83 -6.35
CA PHE A 14 -4.98 4.09 -5.23
C PHE A 14 -4.05 4.06 -4.01
N PHE A 15 -2.73 3.90 -4.20
CA PHE A 15 -1.76 3.96 -3.10
C PHE A 15 -1.64 5.36 -2.52
N GLU A 16 -1.66 6.41 -3.34
CA GLU A 16 -1.67 7.80 -2.86
C GLU A 16 -2.93 8.07 -2.00
N LYS A 17 -4.11 7.60 -2.43
CA LYS A 17 -5.32 7.69 -1.61
C LYS A 17 -5.22 6.89 -0.31
N MET A 18 -4.59 5.70 -0.37
CA MET A 18 -4.36 4.88 0.82
C MET A 18 -3.38 5.55 1.80
N GLU A 19 -2.39 6.27 1.28
CA GLU A 19 -1.47 7.12 2.06
C GLU A 19 -2.24 8.18 2.84
N ASP A 20 -3.08 8.96 2.16
CA ASP A 20 -3.92 10.00 2.79
C ASP A 20 -4.77 9.41 3.92
N THR A 21 -5.40 8.26 3.67
CA THR A 21 -6.22 7.57 4.67
C THR A 21 -5.39 7.10 5.88
N GLN A 22 -4.13 6.66 5.70
CA GLN A 22 -3.26 6.33 6.83
C GLN A 22 -2.85 7.56 7.62
N GLN A 23 -2.60 8.68 6.95
CA GLN A 23 -2.29 9.93 7.61
C GLN A 23 -3.50 10.40 8.45
N GLU A 24 -4.70 10.41 7.88
CA GLU A 24 -5.93 10.77 8.60
C GLU A 24 -6.13 9.86 9.83
N LYS A 25 -5.94 8.55 9.67
CA LYS A 25 -6.03 7.60 10.79
C LYS A 25 -5.04 7.93 11.91
N LEU A 26 -3.81 8.30 11.57
CA LEU A 26 -2.79 8.71 12.54
C LEU A 26 -3.23 9.98 13.29
N GLU A 27 -3.77 10.97 12.59
CA GLU A 27 -4.29 12.20 13.17
C GLU A 27 -5.48 11.94 14.11
N LEU A 28 -6.39 11.04 13.73
CA LEU A 28 -7.50 10.60 14.58
C LEU A 28 -7.02 9.90 15.85
N LEU A 29 -6.02 9.03 15.76
CA LEU A 29 -5.41 8.38 16.92
C LEU A 29 -4.81 9.39 17.89
N LEU A 30 -4.12 10.41 17.37
CA LEU A 30 -3.56 11.50 18.18
C LEU A 30 -4.65 12.36 18.84
N SER A 31 -5.83 12.49 18.22
CA SER A 31 -6.95 13.24 18.79
C SER A 31 -7.67 12.52 19.93
N GLY A 32 -7.54 11.18 20.03
CA GLY A 32 -8.21 10.37 21.04
C GLY A 32 -9.72 10.16 20.81
N ASP A 33 -10.27 10.57 19.67
CA ASP A 33 -11.69 10.40 19.34
C ASP A 33 -12.01 8.93 18.97
N LEU A 34 -12.36 8.12 19.98
CA LEU A 34 -12.62 6.69 19.85
C LEU A 34 -13.67 6.35 18.78
N LYS A 35 -14.71 7.19 18.62
CA LYS A 35 -15.77 6.94 17.64
C LYS A 35 -15.24 7.08 16.21
N LYS A 36 -14.40 8.08 15.96
CA LYS A 36 -13.76 8.26 14.66
C LYS A 36 -12.68 7.21 14.39
N ILE A 37 -11.97 6.78 15.44
CA ILE A 37 -11.02 5.67 15.33
C ILE A 37 -11.73 4.39 14.88
N GLU A 38 -12.89 4.05 15.44
CA GLU A 38 -13.69 2.90 15.01
C GLU A 38 -14.11 3.00 13.54
N GLN A 39 -14.60 4.16 13.10
CA GLN A 39 -14.94 4.40 11.70
C GLN A 39 -13.74 4.23 10.77
N SER A 40 -12.54 4.68 11.18
CA SER A 40 -11.31 4.53 10.40
C SER A 40 -10.94 3.06 10.17
N ILE A 41 -11.29 2.15 11.09
CA ILE A 41 -11.05 0.71 10.94
C ILE A 41 -11.92 0.12 9.83
N MET A 42 -13.18 0.55 9.73
CA MET A 42 -14.07 0.10 8.66
C MET A 42 -13.57 0.56 7.27
N VAL A 43 -13.10 1.82 7.18
CA VAL A 43 -12.49 2.35 5.95
C VAL A 43 -11.26 1.52 5.57
N GLN A 44 -10.42 1.16 6.55
CA GLN A 44 -9.25 0.31 6.31
C GLN A 44 -9.63 -1.05 5.73
N GLN A 45 -10.64 -1.73 6.28
CA GLN A 45 -11.08 -3.03 5.79
C GLN A 45 -11.59 -2.96 4.34
N ALA A 46 -12.32 -1.89 4.00
CA ALA A 46 -12.77 -1.65 2.63
C ALA A 46 -11.58 -1.43 1.67
N MET A 47 -10.57 -0.66 2.09
CA MET A 47 -9.37 -0.45 1.29
C MET A 47 -8.54 -1.73 1.12
N ASP A 48 -8.41 -2.54 2.16
CA ASP A 48 -7.70 -3.83 2.10
C ASP A 48 -8.33 -4.77 1.05
N LYS A 49 -9.67 -4.80 0.98
CA LYS A 49 -10.40 -5.57 -0.03
C LYS A 49 -10.16 -5.03 -1.44
N GLN A 50 -10.15 -3.71 -1.61
CA GLN A 50 -9.84 -3.09 -2.90
C GLN A 50 -8.41 -3.37 -3.34
N LEU A 51 -7.45 -3.33 -2.42
CA LEU A 51 -6.05 -3.66 -2.68
C LEU A 51 -5.89 -5.11 -3.14
N GLU A 52 -6.59 -6.05 -2.52
CA GLU A 52 -6.58 -7.46 -2.96
C GLU A 52 -7.11 -7.63 -4.38
N ASN A 53 -8.18 -6.93 -4.73
CA ASN A 53 -8.74 -6.97 -6.08
C ASN A 53 -7.79 -6.34 -7.11
N LYS A 54 -7.19 -5.19 -6.78
CA LYS A 54 -6.21 -4.52 -7.64
C LYS A 54 -4.94 -5.36 -7.82
N GLU A 55 -4.47 -6.03 -6.78
CA GLU A 55 -3.30 -6.91 -6.89
C GLU A 55 -3.59 -8.15 -7.74
N LYS A 56 -4.80 -8.73 -7.65
CA LYS A 56 -5.23 -9.79 -8.57
C LYS A 56 -5.24 -9.29 -10.01
N ALA A 57 -5.83 -8.11 -10.26
CA ALA A 57 -5.84 -7.49 -11.59
C ALA A 57 -4.42 -7.22 -12.11
N ARG A 58 -3.50 -6.77 -11.25
CA ARG A 58 -2.08 -6.58 -11.61
C ARG A 58 -1.44 -7.89 -12.06
N LEU A 59 -1.64 -8.98 -11.29
CA LEU A 59 -1.07 -10.28 -11.61
C LEU A 59 -1.61 -10.82 -12.95
N THR A 60 -2.91 -10.73 -13.18
CA THR A 60 -3.53 -11.12 -14.46
C THR A 60 -2.97 -10.28 -15.62
N LEU A 61 -2.95 -8.95 -15.48
CA LEU A 61 -2.45 -8.07 -16.54
C LEU A 61 -0.97 -8.33 -16.87
N PHE A 62 -0.15 -8.61 -15.84
CA PHE A 62 1.26 -8.94 -16.04
C PHE A 62 1.40 -10.29 -16.74
N GLN A 63 0.59 -11.28 -16.37
CA GLN A 63 0.58 -12.58 -17.03
C GLN A 63 0.19 -12.46 -18.51
N ASP A 64 -0.86 -11.71 -18.82
CA ASP A 64 -1.36 -11.49 -20.19
C ASP A 64 -0.32 -10.79 -21.08
N HIS A 65 0.57 -9.99 -20.47
CA HIS A 65 1.68 -9.32 -21.14
C HIS A 65 3.00 -10.12 -21.10
N GLY A 66 3.02 -11.35 -20.59
CA GLY A 66 4.24 -12.17 -20.46
C GLY A 66 5.25 -11.64 -19.44
N LEU A 67 4.80 -10.81 -18.50
CA LEU A 67 5.58 -10.16 -17.43
C LEU A 67 5.39 -10.85 -16.07
N GLU A 68 5.02 -12.14 -16.07
CA GLU A 68 4.85 -12.90 -14.85
C GLU A 68 6.12 -12.87 -13.98
N GLY A 69 5.95 -12.60 -12.68
CA GLY A 69 7.06 -12.48 -11.73
C GLY A 69 7.89 -11.21 -11.83
N LYS A 70 7.64 -10.33 -12.82
CA LYS A 70 8.32 -9.03 -12.95
C LYS A 70 7.81 -8.03 -11.92
N THR A 71 8.71 -7.16 -11.46
CA THR A 71 8.33 -5.98 -10.66
C THR A 71 8.12 -4.76 -11.55
N PHE A 72 7.58 -3.67 -10.99
CA PHE A 72 7.51 -2.40 -11.71
C PHE A 72 8.93 -1.96 -12.11
N ARG A 73 9.92 -2.07 -11.22
CA ARG A 73 11.31 -1.75 -11.57
C ARG A 73 11.82 -2.53 -12.78
N ASP A 74 11.49 -3.82 -12.90
CA ASP A 74 11.86 -4.59 -14.09
C ASP A 74 11.21 -4.03 -15.35
N ILE A 75 9.92 -3.68 -15.29
CA ILE A 75 9.18 -3.11 -16.42
C ILE A 75 9.78 -1.76 -16.83
N LEU A 76 10.16 -0.93 -15.87
CA LEU A 76 10.84 0.36 -16.11
C LEU A 76 12.13 0.17 -16.93
N LEU A 77 12.92 -0.86 -16.61
CA LEU A 77 14.17 -1.16 -17.33
C LEU A 77 13.95 -1.64 -18.76
N LEU A 78 12.77 -2.20 -19.06
CA LEU A 78 12.37 -2.61 -20.41
C LEU A 78 11.93 -1.43 -21.30
N GLN A 79 11.68 -0.25 -20.73
CA GLN A 79 11.17 0.90 -21.49
C GLN A 79 12.28 1.59 -22.31
N PRO A 80 11.99 2.06 -23.52
CA PRO A 80 12.94 2.81 -24.32
C PRO A 80 13.22 4.19 -23.69
N GLU A 81 14.45 4.68 -23.84
CA GLU A 81 14.85 6.02 -23.34
C GLU A 81 14.02 7.15 -23.95
N SER A 82 13.55 6.98 -25.18
CA SER A 82 12.72 7.96 -25.87
C SER A 82 11.48 7.26 -26.44
N GLY A 83 10.32 7.91 -26.33
CA GLY A 83 9.10 7.44 -27.00
C GLY A 83 9.28 7.55 -28.51
N LYS A 84 9.57 6.44 -29.20
CA LYS A 84 9.78 6.41 -30.64
C LYS A 84 8.69 5.59 -31.32
N GLY A 85 7.52 6.20 -31.49
CA GLY A 85 6.46 5.69 -32.36
C GLY A 85 5.15 5.32 -31.65
N PRO A 86 4.13 4.92 -32.42
CA PRO A 86 2.76 4.68 -31.93
C PRO A 86 2.64 3.51 -30.94
N GLU A 87 3.57 2.55 -30.93
CA GLU A 87 3.55 1.40 -30.01
C GLU A 87 4.23 1.67 -28.65
N THR A 88 5.15 2.65 -28.61
CA THR A 88 5.81 3.13 -27.38
C THR A 88 5.76 4.66 -27.35
N PRO A 89 4.58 5.25 -27.11
CA PRO A 89 4.40 6.69 -27.15
C PRO A 89 5.06 7.38 -25.94
N ARG A 90 5.28 6.64 -24.85
CA ARG A 90 5.89 7.14 -23.62
C ARG A 90 7.37 6.84 -23.55
N CYS A 91 8.13 7.76 -22.97
CA CYS A 91 9.54 7.55 -22.68
C CYS A 91 9.73 6.94 -21.28
N ARG A 92 10.90 6.34 -21.04
CA ARG A 92 11.32 5.80 -19.73
C ARG A 92 11.14 6.80 -18.58
N GLN A 93 11.27 8.10 -18.83
CA GLN A 93 11.12 9.13 -17.80
C GLN A 93 9.70 9.17 -17.19
N GLU A 94 8.64 9.00 -17.99
CA GLU A 94 7.27 8.95 -17.49
C GLU A 94 7.04 7.74 -16.59
N TRP A 95 7.56 6.58 -17.00
CA TRP A 95 7.51 5.35 -16.19
C TRP A 95 8.29 5.50 -14.88
N MET A 96 9.43 6.20 -14.92
CA MET A 96 10.25 6.47 -13.74
C MET A 96 9.50 7.38 -12.75
N GLN A 97 8.86 8.44 -13.24
CA GLN A 97 8.03 9.32 -12.41
C GLN A 97 6.89 8.56 -11.73
N LEU A 98 6.23 7.67 -12.47
CA LEU A 98 5.15 6.85 -11.94
C LEU A 98 5.64 5.85 -10.87
N TYR A 99 6.79 5.21 -11.12
CA TYR A 99 7.46 4.35 -10.16
C TYR A 99 7.83 5.10 -8.87
N ASP A 100 8.40 6.30 -8.99
CA ASP A 100 8.81 7.10 -7.83
C ASP A 100 7.62 7.54 -6.98
N ARG A 101 6.50 7.90 -7.61
CA ARG A 101 5.23 8.19 -6.92
C ARG A 101 4.75 6.99 -6.12
N LEU A 102 4.66 5.82 -6.76
CA LEU A 102 4.22 4.60 -6.09
C LEU A 102 5.13 4.24 -4.92
N LYS A 103 6.44 4.30 -5.13
CA LYS A 103 7.44 4.01 -4.09
C LYS A 103 7.27 4.94 -2.90
N LYS A 104 7.15 6.25 -3.15
CA LYS A 104 6.94 7.26 -2.11
C LYS A 104 5.66 6.97 -1.31
N ALA A 105 4.55 6.71 -1.98
CA ALA A 105 3.28 6.42 -1.32
C ALA A 105 3.38 5.18 -0.42
N ILE A 106 4.01 4.10 -0.92
CA ILE A 106 4.22 2.88 -0.12
C ILE A 106 5.11 3.14 1.10
N ASP A 107 6.19 3.91 0.94
CA ASP A 107 7.09 4.23 2.05
C ASP A 107 6.38 5.10 3.11
N ASN A 108 5.55 6.05 2.68
CA ASN A 108 4.75 6.88 3.59
C ASN A 108 3.67 6.06 4.31
N ILE A 109 2.94 5.18 3.62
CA ILE A 109 1.99 4.23 4.23
C ILE A 109 2.67 3.39 5.30
N ARG A 110 3.87 2.87 5.05
CA ARG A 110 4.63 2.08 6.04
C ARG A 110 4.98 2.93 7.26
N TYR A 111 5.42 4.15 7.03
CA TYR A 111 5.77 5.09 8.10
C TYR A 111 4.54 5.42 8.98
N TYR A 112 3.42 5.84 8.39
CA TYR A 112 2.20 6.19 9.13
C TYR A 112 1.62 5.01 9.90
N ASN A 113 1.65 3.81 9.31
CA ASN A 113 1.23 2.59 10.00
C ASN A 113 2.09 2.27 11.22
N LYS A 114 3.43 2.33 11.06
CA LYS A 114 4.36 2.10 12.17
C LYS A 114 4.10 3.07 13.32
N LYS A 115 3.98 4.36 13.00
CA LYS A 115 3.73 5.41 13.99
C LYS A 115 2.36 5.24 14.69
N SER A 116 1.33 4.87 13.93
CA SER A 116 -0.01 4.57 14.48
C SER A 116 0.02 3.41 15.46
N GLN A 117 0.78 2.35 15.17
CA GLN A 117 0.94 1.21 16.07
C GLN A 117 1.68 1.58 17.36
N GLU A 118 2.72 2.42 17.26
CA GLU A 118 3.46 2.91 18.43
C GLU A 118 2.56 3.72 19.38
N ILE A 119 1.73 4.62 18.83
CA ILE A 119 0.76 5.41 19.61
C ILE A 119 -0.28 4.50 20.25
N ALA A 120 -0.91 3.61 19.49
CA ALA A 120 -1.91 2.69 20.01
C ALA A 120 -1.36 1.82 21.16
N ARG A 121 -0.13 1.31 21.03
CA ARG A 121 0.54 0.57 22.11
C ARG A 121 0.78 1.42 23.34
N SER A 122 1.25 2.65 23.17
CA SER A 122 1.49 3.58 24.28
C SER A 122 0.19 3.89 25.05
N GLU A 123 -0.91 4.13 24.36
CA GLU A 123 -2.21 4.39 24.99
C GLU A 123 -2.78 3.17 25.72
N LEU A 124 -2.61 1.96 25.17
CA LEU A 124 -2.99 0.71 25.85
C LEU A 124 -2.20 0.49 27.15
N ILE A 125 -0.89 0.78 27.15
CA ILE A 125 -0.05 0.69 28.36
C ILE A 125 -0.53 1.69 29.41
N LYS A 126 -0.86 2.93 29.03
CA LYS A 126 -1.34 3.96 29.96
C LYS A 126 -2.69 3.63 30.58
N THR A 127 -3.57 2.93 29.87
CA THR A 127 -4.91 2.56 30.33
C THR A 127 -4.92 1.33 31.25
N GLY A 128 -3.75 0.78 31.60
CA GLY A 128 -3.63 -0.31 32.57
C GLY A 128 -4.06 -1.67 32.03
N ALA A 129 -4.14 -1.82 30.70
CA ALA A 129 -4.30 -3.12 30.08
C ALA A 129 -3.01 -3.94 30.30
N ASP A 130 -3.06 -4.84 31.28
CA ASP A 130 -1.97 -5.73 31.66
C ASP A 130 -1.57 -6.60 30.44
N MET A 131 -0.31 -6.50 30.02
CA MET A 131 0.21 -7.19 28.82
C MET A 131 0.21 -8.73 28.95
N GLY A 132 -0.16 -9.28 30.11
CA GLY A 132 -0.19 -10.72 30.38
C GLY A 132 -1.37 -11.49 29.78
N ALA A 133 -2.41 -10.81 29.28
CA ALA A 133 -3.62 -11.45 28.73
C ALA A 133 -3.91 -11.10 27.26
N VAL A 134 -2.97 -10.43 26.58
CA VAL A 134 -3.04 -10.31 25.13
C VAL A 134 -2.24 -11.48 24.58
N ASP A 135 -2.88 -12.65 24.51
CA ASP A 135 -2.44 -13.69 23.59
C ASP A 135 -2.25 -12.98 22.23
N PRO A 136 -1.04 -13.01 21.64
CA PRO A 136 -0.85 -12.47 20.31
C PRO A 136 -1.91 -13.05 19.34
N SER A 137 -2.41 -14.25 19.59
CA SER A 137 -3.45 -14.89 18.78
C SER A 137 -4.90 -14.41 19.01
N SER A 138 -5.24 -13.65 20.05
CA SER A 138 -6.67 -13.43 20.42
C SER A 138 -7.15 -11.97 20.45
N GLY A 139 -6.36 -11.01 19.98
CA GLY A 139 -6.78 -9.61 19.83
C GLY A 139 -7.17 -9.26 18.39
N VAL A 140 -8.04 -8.25 18.24
CA VAL A 140 -8.28 -7.51 16.97
C VAL A 140 -6.97 -7.02 16.32
N TYR A 141 -5.86 -7.07 17.06
CA TYR A 141 -4.49 -6.96 16.58
C TYR A 141 -3.78 -8.32 16.64
N HIS A 142 -4.06 -9.18 15.67
CA HIS A 142 -3.29 -10.40 15.45
C HIS A 142 -1.91 -10.02 14.84
N PRO A 143 -0.76 -10.48 15.39
CA PRO A 143 0.55 -10.35 14.75
C PRO A 143 0.66 -11.21 13.49
N ASP A 144 -0.27 -12.15 13.23
CA ASP A 144 -0.39 -12.79 11.90
C ASP A 144 -1.12 -11.94 10.85
N TYR A 145 -1.57 -10.71 11.17
CA TYR A 145 -1.61 -9.68 10.12
C TYR A 145 -0.18 -9.31 9.63
N GLY A 146 0.86 -9.79 10.31
CA GLY A 146 2.24 -9.87 9.88
C GLY A 146 2.53 -10.97 8.85
N GLY A 147 1.58 -11.87 8.57
CA GLY A 147 1.63 -12.73 7.36
C GLY A 147 1.60 -11.92 6.05
N ARG A 148 1.26 -10.63 6.11
CA ARG A 148 1.31 -9.68 4.99
C ARG A 148 2.60 -8.87 4.94
N GLN A 149 3.58 -9.10 5.83
CA GLN A 149 4.89 -8.42 5.76
C GLN A 149 5.62 -8.65 4.44
N ASN A 150 5.21 -9.65 3.63
CA ASN A 150 5.82 -9.95 2.34
C ASN A 150 5.02 -9.49 1.10
N ARG A 151 3.91 -8.75 1.24
CA ARG A 151 3.19 -8.28 0.02
C ARG A 151 3.91 -7.16 -0.73
N PHE A 152 4.80 -6.42 -0.09
CA PHE A 152 5.50 -5.28 -0.71
C PHE A 152 7.01 -5.48 -0.90
N VAL A 153 7.60 -6.50 -0.27
CA VAL A 153 9.07 -6.66 -0.23
C VAL A 153 9.64 -7.20 -1.56
N ARG A 154 8.80 -7.85 -2.37
CA ARG A 154 9.22 -8.44 -3.67
C ARG A 154 8.57 -7.81 -4.91
N LYS A 155 7.81 -6.72 -4.77
CA LYS A 155 6.87 -6.26 -5.82
C LYS A 155 7.13 -4.87 -6.39
N ILE A 156 8.13 -4.16 -5.85
CA ILE A 156 8.64 -2.89 -6.37
C ILE A 156 9.98 -3.18 -7.03
#